data_AF-A0A955PDJ0-F1
#
_entry.id   AF-A0A955PDJ0-F1
#
_cell.length_a   1.000
_cell.length_b   1.000
_cell.length_c   1.000
_cell.angle_alpha   90.00
_cell.angle_beta   90.00
_cell.angle_gamma   90.00
#
_symmetry.space_group_name_H-M   'P 1'
#
loop_
_entity.id
_entity.type
_entity.pdbx_description
1 polymer ?
#
loop_
_entity_poly.entity_id
_entity_poly.type
_entity_poly.pdbx_seq_one_letter_code
_entity_poly.pdbx_strand_id
1 'polypeptide(L)'
;PILVYVLVLLAILMAGSRGGLLGMGGVAVGVLLLYGGVLLRKGERVYGLASIGMGLAIALVISCTLFVLFWPANRESAEQTFGSVENRSIVYRCTSWLIRDHFFIGVTPGNFTIRFPYYLTGPEAEQYGWLEAPEEKVLEHAHSEYLEIWSDLGVVGLILWLATLIGFFRFLWWGLRSFEQPFSRWLILGIAVGVLGALFQNLISVSLRWVASAWIFWTFIGAGTGWVVGKFRPKTDRPKPLPFWLIPMAFVLAMILFLPNTKRWAADWHFVRGRDLLQHGSPKAEEELQRTIELNPRFPQSYYLLAGHYYTNSRFEDAIENYKKVQQLRGNVVVLTENLATSYFKLSTTLEQEADREEALLTAIELYEGSLERHPTFPRLYDYLSRAYHRIGLERLSVEHRRKAIELYEKWFQWEFKYGRARYALDLAKNYYLEGDYESAFWQVRNAKRWGENPDSLEVMKRALFNADPSLSAKWDREEVKAIESAKTTTPN
;
A
#
# COMPACT_ATOMS: atom_id res chain seq x y z
N PRO A 1 18.43 31.60 -6.76
CA PRO A 1 17.07 31.22 -7.22
C PRO A 1 17.08 30.11 -8.28
N ILE A 2 17.75 30.31 -9.42
CA ILE A 2 17.85 29.30 -10.50
C ILE A 2 18.55 28.03 -10.01
N LEU A 3 19.67 28.16 -9.29
CA LEU A 3 20.39 27.03 -8.71
C LEU A 3 19.51 26.21 -7.75
N VAL A 4 18.73 26.88 -6.89
CA VAL A 4 17.80 26.21 -5.96
C VAL A 4 16.72 25.45 -6.74
N TYR A 5 16.18 26.05 -7.81
CA TYR A 5 15.19 25.39 -8.66
C TYR A 5 15.77 24.18 -9.40
N VAL A 6 16.99 24.30 -9.92
CA VAL A 6 17.72 23.20 -10.57
C VAL A 6 18.02 22.08 -9.58
N LEU A 7 18.42 22.40 -8.34
CA LEU A 7 18.65 21.41 -7.29
C LEU A 7 17.36 20.70 -6.86
N VAL A 8 16.24 21.41 -6.75
CA VAL A 8 14.93 20.82 -6.46
C VAL A 8 14.47 19.92 -7.62
N LEU A 9 14.67 20.35 -8.87
CA LEU A 9 14.39 19.55 -10.06
C LEU A 9 15.22 18.26 -10.09
N LEU A 10 16.53 18.38 -9.87
CA LEU A 10 17.44 17.23 -9.79
C LEU A 10 17.03 16.29 -8.65
N ALA A 11 16.68 16.82 -7.48
CA ALA A 11 16.23 15.99 -6.36
C ALA A 11 14.95 15.21 -6.68
N ILE A 12 13.97 15.82 -7.35
CA ILE A 12 12.71 15.13 -7.70
C ILE A 12 12.94 14.11 -8.83
N LEU A 13 13.80 14.42 -9.81
CA LEU A 13 14.19 13.48 -10.86
C LEU A 13 14.95 12.28 -10.27
N MET A 14 15.90 12.51 -9.37
CA MET A 14 16.66 11.47 -8.68
C MET A 14 15.78 10.64 -7.72
N ALA A 15 14.73 11.23 -7.16
CA ALA A 15 13.78 10.51 -6.31
C ALA A 15 12.86 9.55 -7.09
N GLY A 16 12.79 9.64 -8.42
CA GLY A 16 11.91 8.82 -9.26
C GLY A 16 10.41 8.96 -8.93
N SER A 17 10.02 10.03 -8.22
CA SER A 17 8.67 10.18 -7.69
C SER A 17 7.68 10.68 -8.74
N ARG A 18 6.78 9.80 -9.17
CA ARG A 18 5.70 10.11 -10.15
C ARG A 18 4.79 11.23 -9.67
N GLY A 19 4.45 11.22 -8.38
CA GLY A 19 3.64 12.27 -7.76
C GLY A 19 4.36 13.62 -7.72
N GLY A 20 5.69 13.61 -7.52
CA GLY A 20 6.51 14.83 -7.56
C GLY A 20 6.55 15.45 -8.96
N LEU A 21 6.70 14.62 -10.01
CA LEU A 21 6.67 15.07 -11.41
C LEU A 21 5.29 15.62 -11.82
N LEU A 22 4.21 14.94 -11.42
CA LEU A 22 2.84 15.43 -11.62
C LEU A 22 2.58 16.74 -10.88
N GLY A 23 3.05 16.85 -9.63
CA GLY A 23 2.96 18.09 -8.84
C GLY A 23 3.68 19.25 -9.53
N MET A 24 4.87 19.03 -10.08
CA MET A 24 5.61 20.06 -10.85
C MET A 24 4.90 20.45 -12.15
N GLY A 25 4.34 19.48 -12.87
CA GLY A 25 3.51 19.76 -14.03
C GLY A 25 2.29 20.61 -13.67
N GLY A 26 1.56 20.22 -12.63
CA GLY A 26 0.43 20.97 -12.09
C GLY A 26 0.82 22.40 -11.69
N VAL A 27 2.00 22.59 -11.11
CA VAL A 27 2.57 23.90 -10.77
C VAL A 27 2.81 24.76 -12.02
N ALA A 28 3.50 24.24 -13.02
CA ALA A 28 3.82 24.97 -14.24
C ALA A 28 2.53 25.39 -14.99
N VAL A 29 1.57 24.46 -15.08
CA VAL A 29 0.25 24.72 -15.66
C VAL A 29 -0.51 25.77 -14.85
N GLY A 30 -0.55 25.62 -13.52
CA GLY A 30 -1.24 26.53 -12.61
C GLY A 30 -0.72 27.97 -12.69
N VAL A 31 0.61 28.16 -12.76
CA VAL A 31 1.23 29.48 -12.95
C VAL A 31 0.74 30.12 -14.25
N LEU A 32 0.79 29.38 -15.35
CA LEU A 32 0.45 29.89 -16.68
C LEU A 32 -1.04 30.19 -16.85
N LEU A 33 -1.91 29.40 -16.21
CA LEU A 33 -3.35 29.65 -16.16
C LEU A 33 -3.69 30.90 -15.32
N LEU A 34 -3.10 31.01 -14.12
CA LEU A 34 -3.33 32.15 -13.24
C LEU A 34 -2.79 33.45 -13.84
N TYR A 35 -1.58 33.41 -14.41
CA TYR A 35 -0.97 34.55 -15.07
C TYR A 35 -1.74 34.95 -16.34
N GLY A 36 -2.13 33.98 -17.17
CA GLY A 36 -2.97 34.23 -18.35
C GLY A 36 -4.32 34.86 -17.99
N GLY A 37 -4.96 34.42 -16.90
CA GLY A 37 -6.19 35.03 -16.39
C GLY A 37 -6.01 36.47 -15.90
N VAL A 38 -4.84 36.83 -15.36
CA VAL A 38 -4.50 38.22 -15.01
C VAL A 38 -4.35 39.08 -16.27
N LEU A 39 -3.64 38.57 -17.30
CA LEU A 39 -3.41 39.29 -18.56
C LEU A 39 -4.70 39.51 -19.35
N LEU A 40 -5.56 38.50 -19.46
CA LEU A 40 -6.87 38.62 -20.13
C LEU A 40 -7.72 39.75 -19.56
N ARG A 41 -7.63 39.98 -18.24
CA ARG A 41 -8.36 41.05 -17.56
C ARG A 41 -7.73 42.43 -17.72
N LYS A 42 -6.44 42.53 -17.99
CA LYS A 42 -5.76 43.79 -18.32
C LYS A 42 -6.03 44.26 -19.76
N GLY A 43 -6.84 43.51 -20.52
CA GLY A 43 -7.07 43.78 -21.94
C GLY A 43 -6.02 43.15 -22.87
N GLU A 44 -4.99 42.51 -22.30
CA GLU A 44 -3.91 41.83 -23.04
C GLU A 44 -4.36 40.43 -23.53
N ARG A 45 -5.42 40.39 -24.35
CA ARG A 45 -6.08 39.14 -24.77
C ARG A 45 -5.13 38.14 -25.44
N VAL A 46 -4.22 38.62 -26.29
CA VAL A 46 -3.27 37.76 -27.02
C VAL A 46 -2.31 37.06 -26.06
N TYR A 47 -1.64 37.81 -25.19
CA TYR A 47 -0.69 37.25 -24.21
C TYR A 47 -1.38 36.37 -23.17
N GLY A 48 -2.61 36.73 -22.77
CA GLY A 48 -3.41 35.95 -21.85
C GLY A 48 -3.82 34.58 -22.42
N LEU A 49 -4.33 34.54 -23.65
CA LEU A 49 -4.67 33.29 -24.33
C LEU A 49 -3.42 32.46 -24.66
N ALA A 50 -2.31 33.09 -25.06
CA ALA A 50 -1.04 32.42 -25.31
C ALA A 50 -0.49 31.76 -24.05
N SER A 51 -0.55 32.44 -22.89
CA SER A 51 -0.14 31.87 -21.59
C SER A 51 -0.99 30.65 -21.22
N ILE A 52 -2.31 30.74 -21.38
CA ILE A 52 -3.22 29.60 -21.12
C ILE A 52 -2.93 28.44 -22.07
N GLY A 53 -2.81 28.72 -23.37
CA GLY A 53 -2.49 27.71 -24.38
C GLY A 53 -1.16 27.02 -24.12
N MET A 54 -0.13 27.78 -23.71
CA MET A 54 1.17 27.23 -23.32
C MET A 54 1.09 26.38 -22.06
N GLY A 55 0.27 26.78 -21.07
CA GLY A 55 -0.03 25.96 -19.89
C GLY A 55 -0.65 24.61 -20.29
N LEU A 56 -1.68 24.62 -21.13
CA LEU A 56 -2.32 23.39 -21.61
C LEU A 56 -1.38 22.52 -22.45
N ALA A 57 -0.53 23.12 -23.28
CA ALA A 57 0.47 22.40 -24.07
C ALA A 57 1.53 21.74 -23.18
N ILE A 58 2.01 22.41 -22.13
CA ILE A 58 2.94 21.82 -21.17
C ILE A 58 2.26 20.68 -20.40
N ALA A 59 0.99 20.82 -20.02
CA ALA A 59 0.21 19.73 -19.40
C ALA A 59 0.17 18.50 -20.30
N LEU A 60 -0.07 18.70 -21.60
CA LEU A 60 -0.11 17.64 -22.60
C LEU A 60 1.26 16.99 -22.79
N VAL A 61 2.33 17.79 -22.93
CA VAL A 61 3.70 17.29 -23.10
C VAL A 61 4.14 16.48 -21.87
N ILE A 62 3.85 16.96 -20.66
CA ILE A 62 4.13 16.21 -19.42
C ILE A 62 3.34 14.90 -19.41
N SER A 63 2.05 14.93 -19.76
CA SER A 63 1.22 13.72 -19.84
C SER A 63 1.77 12.71 -20.86
N CYS A 64 2.18 13.18 -22.05
CA CYS A 64 2.79 12.34 -23.09
C CYS A 64 4.18 11.84 -22.70
N THR A 65 4.99 12.65 -22.00
CA THR A 65 6.34 12.27 -21.56
C THR A 65 6.25 11.26 -20.42
N LEU A 66 5.33 11.44 -19.48
CA LEU A 66 4.98 10.44 -18.48
C LEU A 66 4.36 9.18 -19.11
N PHE A 67 3.72 9.27 -20.26
CA PHE A 67 3.26 8.10 -20.99
C PHE A 67 4.41 7.35 -21.67
N VAL A 68 5.37 8.07 -22.27
CA VAL A 68 6.51 7.51 -23.02
C VAL A 68 7.64 7.02 -22.10
N LEU A 69 8.07 7.80 -21.11
CA LEU A 69 9.12 7.39 -20.16
C LEU A 69 8.71 6.18 -19.32
N PHE A 70 7.41 6.00 -19.14
CA PHE A 70 6.84 4.90 -18.38
C PHE A 70 6.13 3.89 -19.29
N TRP A 71 6.27 4.05 -20.61
CA TRP A 71 6.00 2.98 -21.55
C TRP A 71 7.01 1.87 -21.27
N PRO A 72 6.57 0.62 -21.08
CA PRO A 72 7.44 -0.45 -20.61
C PRO A 72 8.42 -0.85 -21.71
N ALA A 73 9.59 -0.21 -21.77
CA ALA A 73 10.69 -0.64 -22.61
C ALA A 73 11.50 -1.80 -21.97
N ASN A 74 11.48 -1.91 -20.63
CA ASN A 74 12.15 -2.99 -19.88
C ASN A 74 11.19 -3.72 -18.93
N ARG A 75 11.32 -5.05 -18.88
CA ARG A 75 10.42 -5.99 -18.17
C ARG A 75 10.40 -5.81 -16.65
N GLU A 76 11.54 -5.49 -16.05
CA GLU A 76 11.70 -5.34 -14.60
C GLU A 76 11.16 -4.01 -14.07
N SER A 77 11.45 -2.90 -14.76
CA SER A 77 10.85 -1.59 -14.49
C SER A 77 9.33 -1.59 -14.74
N ALA A 78 8.87 -2.36 -15.72
CA ALA A 78 7.47 -2.61 -15.96
C ALA A 78 6.82 -3.31 -14.76
N GLU A 79 7.40 -4.39 -14.23
CA GLU A 79 6.85 -5.12 -13.09
C GLU A 79 6.72 -4.28 -11.82
N GLN A 80 7.74 -3.49 -11.46
CA GLN A 80 7.63 -2.55 -10.34
C GLN A 80 6.60 -1.43 -10.59
N THR A 81 6.54 -0.92 -11.83
CA THR A 81 5.61 0.14 -12.24
C THR A 81 4.17 -0.33 -12.22
N PHE A 82 3.89 -1.49 -12.81
CA PHE A 82 2.59 -2.13 -12.85
C PHE A 82 2.17 -2.58 -11.45
N GLY A 83 3.07 -3.13 -10.63
CA GLY A 83 2.77 -3.50 -9.24
C GLY A 83 2.28 -2.31 -8.40
N SER A 84 2.87 -1.11 -8.59
CA SER A 84 2.40 0.10 -7.90
C SER A 84 1.05 0.66 -8.40
N VAL A 85 0.68 0.36 -9.64
CA VAL A 85 -0.59 0.81 -10.25
C VAL A 85 -1.71 -0.17 -9.90
N GLU A 86 -1.42 -1.47 -9.93
CA GLU A 86 -2.34 -2.55 -9.53
C GLU A 86 -2.64 -2.49 -8.03
N ASN A 87 -1.64 -2.28 -7.17
CA ASN A 87 -1.90 -2.04 -5.74
C ASN A 87 -2.85 -0.86 -5.52
N ARG A 88 -2.68 0.23 -6.27
CA ARG A 88 -3.59 1.38 -6.20
C ARG A 88 -4.98 1.06 -6.75
N SER A 89 -5.10 0.24 -7.80
CA SER A 89 -6.41 -0.12 -8.34
C SER A 89 -7.22 -0.98 -7.36
N ILE A 90 -6.57 -1.93 -6.68
CA ILE A 90 -7.15 -2.71 -5.58
C ILE A 90 -7.59 -1.77 -4.46
N VAL A 91 -6.68 -0.90 -4.00
CA VAL A 91 -6.97 0.05 -2.91
C VAL A 91 -8.12 0.98 -3.27
N TYR A 92 -8.14 1.55 -4.48
CA TYR A 92 -9.20 2.46 -4.89
C TYR A 92 -10.54 1.74 -5.02
N ARG A 93 -10.55 0.48 -5.48
CA ARG A 93 -11.78 -0.31 -5.57
C ARG A 93 -12.32 -0.70 -4.19
N CYS A 94 -11.46 -1.17 -3.30
CA CYS A 94 -11.88 -1.46 -1.92
C CYS A 94 -12.34 -0.18 -1.20
N THR A 95 -11.66 0.95 -1.45
CA THR A 95 -12.06 2.26 -0.90
C THR A 95 -13.40 2.73 -1.47
N SER A 96 -13.72 2.43 -2.74
CA SER A 96 -15.02 2.80 -3.30
C SER A 96 -16.16 1.99 -2.70
N TRP A 97 -15.93 0.72 -2.35
CA TRP A 97 -16.88 -0.08 -1.57
C TRP A 97 -17.07 0.47 -0.15
N LEU A 98 -15.97 0.82 0.53
CA LEU A 98 -16.01 1.50 1.82
C LEU A 98 -16.81 2.81 1.77
N ILE A 99 -16.60 3.64 0.74
CA ILE A 99 -17.33 4.89 0.51
C ILE A 99 -18.80 4.61 0.21
N ARG A 100 -19.12 3.58 -0.58
CA ARG A 100 -20.50 3.21 -0.89
C ARG A 100 -21.27 2.92 0.41
N ASP A 101 -20.66 2.17 1.33
CA ASP A 101 -21.30 1.72 2.55
C ASP A 101 -21.35 2.83 3.63
N HIS A 102 -20.43 3.80 3.57
CA HIS A 102 -20.32 4.93 4.53
C HIS A 102 -20.39 6.31 3.87
N PHE A 103 -21.26 6.48 2.87
CA PHE A 103 -21.22 7.62 1.95
C PHE A 103 -21.29 9.02 2.60
N PHE A 104 -22.19 9.22 3.57
CA PHE A 104 -22.51 10.55 4.07
C PHE A 104 -21.53 11.09 5.11
N ILE A 105 -21.17 10.26 6.08
CA ILE A 105 -20.39 10.65 7.28
C ILE A 105 -19.03 9.93 7.32
N GLY A 106 -18.80 8.98 6.42
CA GLY A 106 -17.58 8.19 6.42
C GLY A 106 -17.48 7.27 7.63
N VAL A 107 -16.25 6.82 7.91
CA VAL A 107 -15.92 5.96 9.04
C VAL A 107 -15.36 6.70 10.24
N THR A 108 -15.39 8.04 10.22
CA THR A 108 -14.78 9.02 11.14
C THR A 108 -13.25 9.18 10.97
N PRO A 109 -12.65 10.31 11.43
CA PRO A 109 -11.25 10.63 11.13
C PRO A 109 -10.26 9.57 11.64
N GLY A 110 -9.40 9.07 10.74
CA GLY A 110 -8.34 8.12 11.07
C GLY A 110 -8.79 6.68 11.24
N ASN A 111 -10.06 6.36 10.95
CA ASN A 111 -10.59 5.00 11.04
C ASN A 111 -10.54 4.24 9.71
N PHE A 112 -10.06 4.86 8.63
CA PHE A 112 -9.75 4.17 7.37
C PHE A 112 -8.96 2.88 7.60
N THR A 113 -7.86 2.94 8.36
CA THR A 113 -6.98 1.79 8.63
C THR A 113 -7.65 0.66 9.41
N ILE A 114 -8.74 0.94 10.13
CA ILE A 114 -9.51 -0.05 10.88
C ILE A 114 -10.58 -0.68 10.00
N ARG A 115 -11.22 0.10 9.13
CA ARG A 115 -12.37 -0.37 8.33
C ARG A 115 -11.97 -0.94 6.98
N PHE A 116 -10.99 -0.35 6.32
CA PHE A 116 -10.51 -0.78 5.01
C PHE A 116 -10.15 -2.28 4.93
N PRO A 117 -9.50 -2.91 5.94
CA PRO A 117 -9.16 -4.33 5.89
C PRO A 117 -10.37 -5.25 5.68
N TYR A 118 -11.56 -4.87 6.17
CA TYR A 118 -12.79 -5.63 5.98
C TYR A 118 -13.22 -5.70 4.50
N TYR A 119 -12.93 -4.64 3.74
CA TYR A 119 -13.26 -4.58 2.30
C TYR A 119 -12.21 -5.28 1.45
N LEU A 120 -10.95 -5.26 1.89
CA LEU A 120 -9.87 -6.03 1.26
C LEU A 120 -10.04 -7.54 1.47
N THR A 121 -10.64 -7.95 2.59
CA THR A 121 -10.85 -9.36 2.94
C THR A 121 -12.31 -9.81 2.82
N GLY A 122 -13.18 -8.96 2.31
CA GLY A 122 -14.61 -9.26 2.17
C GLY A 122 -14.91 -10.18 0.98
N PRO A 123 -16.14 -10.72 0.90
CA PRO A 123 -16.57 -11.60 -0.21
C PRO A 123 -16.38 -10.97 -1.60
N GLU A 124 -16.54 -9.65 -1.67
CA GLU A 124 -16.36 -8.87 -2.90
C GLU A 124 -14.90 -8.83 -3.36
N ALA A 125 -13.92 -8.89 -2.46
CA ALA A 125 -12.49 -8.97 -2.78
C ALA A 125 -12.04 -10.43 -3.01
N GLU A 126 -12.66 -11.37 -2.32
CA GLU A 126 -12.36 -12.79 -2.40
C GLU A 126 -12.56 -13.36 -3.81
N GLN A 127 -13.61 -12.94 -4.53
CA GLN A 127 -13.82 -13.33 -5.93
C GLN A 127 -12.67 -12.93 -6.88
N TYR A 128 -11.84 -11.96 -6.46
CA TYR A 128 -10.69 -11.47 -7.22
C TYR A 128 -9.34 -12.03 -6.74
N GLY A 129 -9.33 -12.88 -5.71
CA GLY A 129 -8.09 -13.46 -5.17
C GLY A 129 -7.21 -12.50 -4.36
N TRP A 130 -7.79 -11.40 -3.83
CA TRP A 130 -7.05 -10.31 -3.16
C TRP A 130 -6.78 -10.54 -1.67
N LEU A 131 -7.27 -11.64 -1.11
CA LEU A 131 -7.12 -12.00 0.30
C LEU A 131 -5.65 -12.10 0.76
N GLU A 132 -4.71 -12.29 -0.17
CA GLU A 132 -3.29 -12.47 0.12
C GLU A 132 -2.43 -11.24 -0.17
N ALA A 133 -3.04 -10.09 -0.47
CA ALA A 133 -2.28 -8.86 -0.57
C ALA A 133 -1.55 -8.60 0.76
N PRO A 134 -0.25 -8.32 0.76
CA PRO A 134 0.61 -8.36 1.93
C PRO A 134 0.12 -7.28 2.87
N GLU A 135 -0.36 -7.69 4.04
CA GLU A 135 -0.86 -6.81 5.08
C GLU A 135 0.12 -5.66 5.34
N GLU A 136 1.43 -5.90 5.26
CA GLU A 136 2.44 -4.85 5.44
C GLU A 136 2.46 -3.73 4.39
N LYS A 137 1.98 -3.95 3.15
CA LYS A 137 2.01 -2.94 2.09
C LYS A 137 0.66 -2.27 1.83
N VAL A 138 -0.45 -2.82 2.33
CA VAL A 138 -1.81 -2.36 1.95
C VAL A 138 -2.50 -1.54 3.05
N LEU A 139 -1.92 -1.46 4.25
CA LEU A 139 -2.68 -1.09 5.44
C LEU A 139 -2.66 0.39 5.89
N GLU A 140 -1.98 1.30 5.20
CA GLU A 140 -1.83 2.65 5.76
C GLU A 140 -2.89 3.63 5.27
N HIS A 141 -3.13 3.74 3.95
CA HIS A 141 -4.01 4.79 3.41
C HIS A 141 -4.54 4.48 2.00
N ALA A 142 -5.61 5.15 1.58
CA ALA A 142 -6.27 5.06 0.28
C ALA A 142 -5.40 5.52 -0.91
N HIS A 143 -4.15 5.94 -0.68
CA HIS A 143 -3.24 6.49 -1.69
C HIS A 143 -3.81 7.66 -2.52
N SER A 144 -4.85 8.33 -2.02
CA SER A 144 -5.39 9.57 -2.56
C SER A 144 -6.02 10.33 -1.41
N GLU A 145 -5.55 11.55 -1.14
CA GLU A 145 -6.06 12.36 -0.03
C GLU A 145 -7.57 12.62 -0.15
N TYR A 146 -8.08 12.70 -1.38
CA TYR A 146 -9.50 12.90 -1.67
C TYR A 146 -10.34 11.67 -1.31
N LEU A 147 -9.88 10.48 -1.69
CA LEU A 147 -10.55 9.22 -1.32
C LEU A 147 -10.43 8.96 0.18
N GLU A 148 -9.29 9.31 0.79
CA GLU A 148 -9.09 9.21 2.23
C GLU A 148 -10.06 10.14 2.99
N ILE A 149 -10.17 11.41 2.59
CA ILE A 149 -11.09 12.36 3.23
C ILE A 149 -12.55 11.93 3.03
N TRP A 150 -12.91 11.43 1.85
CA TRP A 150 -14.26 10.95 1.59
C TRP A 150 -14.58 9.71 2.43
N SER A 151 -13.67 8.75 2.50
CA SER A 151 -13.88 7.54 3.32
C SER A 151 -13.90 7.85 4.82
N ASP A 152 -13.02 8.73 5.33
CA ASP A 152 -12.97 9.12 6.74
C ASP A 152 -14.17 9.99 7.14
N LEU A 153 -14.48 11.04 6.38
CA LEU A 153 -15.43 12.10 6.79
C LEU A 153 -16.73 12.11 5.99
N GLY A 154 -16.87 11.21 5.02
CA GLY A 154 -17.99 11.17 4.10
C GLY A 154 -18.00 12.33 3.11
N VAL A 155 -19.04 12.36 2.29
CA VAL A 155 -19.23 13.43 1.30
C VAL A 155 -19.33 14.80 1.95
N VAL A 156 -19.88 14.89 3.17
CA VAL A 156 -20.00 16.15 3.91
C VAL A 156 -18.63 16.72 4.25
N GLY A 157 -17.74 15.90 4.80
CA GLY A 157 -16.37 16.33 5.10
C GLY A 157 -15.57 16.67 3.85
N LEU A 158 -15.73 15.89 2.77
CA LEU A 158 -15.10 16.20 1.48
C LEU A 158 -15.55 17.56 0.95
N ILE A 159 -16.86 17.86 0.98
CA ILE A 159 -17.40 19.14 0.54
C ILE A 159 -16.85 20.30 1.39
N LEU A 160 -16.81 20.16 2.71
CA LEU A 160 -16.29 21.20 3.60
C LEU A 160 -14.79 21.45 3.39
N TRP A 161 -14.03 20.38 3.18
CA TRP A 161 -12.61 20.48 2.88
C TRP A 161 -12.37 21.17 1.54
N LEU A 162 -13.08 20.76 0.48
CA LEU A 162 -13.03 21.43 -0.83
C LEU A 162 -13.48 22.88 -0.75
N ALA A 163 -14.54 23.20 0.01
CA ALA A 163 -15.01 24.56 0.22
C ALA A 163 -13.95 25.42 0.91
N THR A 164 -13.21 24.86 1.86
CA THR A 164 -12.08 25.55 2.53
C THR A 164 -10.98 25.89 1.53
N LEU A 165 -10.61 24.94 0.66
CA LEU A 165 -9.61 25.17 -0.39
C LEU A 165 -10.07 26.19 -1.43
N ILE A 166 -11.32 26.09 -1.89
CA ILE A 166 -11.91 27.07 -2.82
C ILE A 166 -11.94 28.46 -2.18
N GLY A 167 -12.35 28.55 -0.91
CA GLY A 167 -12.34 29.79 -0.14
C GLY A 167 -10.95 30.39 -0.04
N PHE A 168 -9.95 29.57 0.29
CA PHE A 168 -8.54 29.97 0.32
C PHE A 168 -8.06 30.54 -1.02
N PHE A 169 -8.28 29.84 -2.14
CA PHE A 169 -7.85 30.33 -3.45
C PHE A 169 -8.60 31.59 -3.88
N ARG A 170 -9.90 31.69 -3.60
CA ARG A 170 -10.68 32.91 -3.84
C ARG A 170 -10.14 34.10 -3.03
N PHE A 171 -9.75 33.85 -1.79
CA PHE A 171 -9.21 34.86 -0.90
C PHE A 171 -7.81 35.32 -1.33
N LEU A 172 -6.93 34.40 -1.70
CA LEU A 172 -5.62 34.74 -2.29
C LEU A 172 -5.77 35.50 -3.60
N TRP A 173 -6.71 35.09 -4.44
CA TRP A 173 -7.00 35.76 -5.69
C TRP A 173 -7.52 37.19 -5.48
N TRP A 174 -8.36 37.42 -4.46
CA TRP A 174 -8.73 38.76 -4.03
C TRP A 174 -7.49 39.56 -3.59
N GLY A 175 -6.64 38.98 -2.75
CA GLY A 175 -5.37 39.59 -2.34
C GLY A 175 -4.49 39.98 -3.52
N LEU A 176 -4.29 39.07 -4.48
CA LEU A 176 -3.49 39.30 -5.69
C LEU A 176 -3.99 40.52 -6.49
N ARG A 177 -5.31 40.73 -6.54
CA ARG A 177 -5.92 41.90 -7.18
C ARG A 177 -5.77 43.17 -6.34
N SER A 178 -5.77 43.05 -5.02
CA SER A 178 -5.68 44.20 -4.13
C SER A 178 -4.26 44.76 -4.02
N PHE A 179 -3.22 43.93 -3.93
CA PHE A 179 -1.85 44.45 -3.80
C PHE A 179 -1.36 45.11 -5.08
N GLU A 180 -0.66 46.24 -4.98
CA GLU A 180 0.03 46.90 -6.10
C GLU A 180 1.50 46.48 -6.20
N GLN A 181 2.14 46.26 -5.05
CA GLN A 181 3.56 45.92 -4.98
C GLN A 181 3.85 44.57 -5.66
N PRO A 182 4.83 44.51 -6.59
CA PRO A 182 5.19 43.28 -7.30
C PRO A 182 5.56 42.13 -6.35
N PHE A 183 6.33 42.40 -5.30
CA PHE A 183 6.76 41.39 -4.33
C PHE A 183 5.57 40.63 -3.70
N SER A 184 4.56 41.36 -3.21
CA SER A 184 3.38 40.75 -2.58
C SER A 184 2.59 39.90 -3.58
N ARG A 185 2.49 40.35 -4.83
CA ARG A 185 1.81 39.57 -5.89
C ARG A 185 2.55 38.26 -6.19
N TRP A 186 3.86 38.32 -6.33
CA TRP A 186 4.69 37.13 -6.55
C TRP A 186 4.69 36.17 -5.36
N LEU A 187 4.69 36.68 -4.13
CA LEU A 187 4.57 35.87 -2.91
C LEU A 187 3.24 35.12 -2.86
N ILE A 188 2.12 35.83 -3.07
CA ILE A 188 0.77 35.22 -3.10
C ILE A 188 0.68 34.17 -4.21
N LEU A 189 1.21 34.49 -5.39
CA LEU A 189 1.22 33.54 -6.51
C LEU A 189 2.05 32.29 -6.19
N GLY A 190 3.24 32.46 -5.61
CA GLY A 190 4.11 31.36 -5.21
C GLY A 190 3.46 30.46 -4.16
N ILE A 191 2.79 31.04 -3.15
CA ILE A 191 2.03 30.28 -2.15
C ILE A 191 0.87 29.53 -2.80
N ALA A 192 0.07 30.20 -3.63
CA ALA A 192 -1.07 29.57 -4.32
C ALA A 192 -0.62 28.37 -5.16
N VAL A 193 0.46 28.55 -5.93
CA VAL A 193 1.02 27.53 -6.80
C VAL A 193 1.62 26.38 -6.00
N GLY A 194 2.34 26.65 -4.90
CA GLY A 194 2.88 25.62 -4.01
C GLY A 194 1.78 24.75 -3.39
N VAL A 195 0.71 25.38 -2.90
CA VAL A 195 -0.46 24.67 -2.36
C VAL A 195 -1.15 23.86 -3.46
N LEU A 196 -1.33 24.42 -4.67
CA LEU A 196 -1.87 23.67 -5.82
C LEU A 196 -1.01 22.45 -6.16
N GLY A 197 0.31 22.60 -6.21
CA GLY A 197 1.23 21.49 -6.48
C GLY A 197 1.08 20.36 -5.48
N ALA A 198 0.98 20.69 -4.19
CA ALA A 198 0.70 19.71 -3.15
C ALA A 198 -0.66 19.03 -3.35
N LEU A 199 -1.72 19.78 -3.68
CA LEU A 199 -3.05 19.21 -3.95
C LEU A 199 -3.07 18.26 -5.16
N PHE A 200 -2.29 18.55 -6.21
CA PHE A 200 -2.13 17.67 -7.37
C PHE A 200 -1.37 16.40 -7.02
N GLN A 201 -0.27 16.50 -6.27
CA GLN A 201 0.47 15.33 -5.78
C GLN A 201 -0.45 14.41 -4.95
N ASN A 202 -1.34 15.00 -4.16
CA ASN A 202 -2.30 14.29 -3.31
C ASN A 202 -3.45 13.60 -4.06
N LEU A 203 -3.53 13.70 -5.40
CA LEU A 203 -4.46 12.88 -6.17
C LEU A 203 -4.08 11.39 -6.13
N ILE A 204 -2.78 11.10 -6.02
CA ILE A 204 -2.20 9.75 -6.05
C ILE A 204 -1.27 9.48 -4.84
N SER A 205 -1.38 10.32 -3.83
CA SER A 205 -0.61 10.27 -2.59
C SER A 205 -1.46 10.79 -1.43
N VAL A 206 -1.03 10.52 -0.21
CA VAL A 206 -1.64 10.99 1.04
C VAL A 206 -0.62 11.81 1.84
N SER A 207 0.04 12.73 1.13
CA SER A 207 1.14 13.49 1.71
C SER A 207 0.70 14.34 2.90
N LEU A 208 -0.57 14.73 3.00
CA LEU A 208 -1.08 15.51 4.14
C LEU A 208 -1.30 14.67 5.40
N ARG A 209 -1.13 13.34 5.33
CA ARG A 209 -1.13 12.46 6.51
C ARG A 209 0.24 12.38 7.17
N TRP A 210 1.31 12.69 6.43
CA TRP A 210 2.66 12.80 7.01
C TRP A 210 2.85 14.17 7.65
N VAL A 211 3.25 14.17 8.92
CA VAL A 211 3.38 15.38 9.74
C VAL A 211 4.23 16.46 9.05
N ALA A 212 5.38 16.08 8.47
CA ALA A 212 6.28 17.03 7.82
C ALA A 212 5.62 17.78 6.65
N SER A 213 4.94 17.04 5.77
CA SER A 213 4.28 17.59 4.58
C SER A 213 3.00 18.36 4.94
N ALA A 214 2.19 17.83 5.85
CA ALA A 214 0.99 18.49 6.35
C ALA A 214 1.32 19.85 6.98
N TRP A 215 2.39 19.90 7.78
CA TRP A 215 2.80 21.12 8.47
C TRP A 215 3.22 22.22 7.49
N ILE A 216 3.99 21.85 6.44
CA ILE A 216 4.35 22.78 5.36
C ILE A 216 3.09 23.27 4.64
N PHE A 217 2.18 22.36 4.27
CA PHE A 217 0.94 22.69 3.57
C PHE A 217 0.09 23.72 4.34
N TRP A 218 -0.20 23.44 5.62
CA TRP A 218 -1.01 24.33 6.45
C TRP A 218 -0.30 25.63 6.79
N THR A 219 1.03 25.62 6.94
CA THR A 219 1.82 26.84 7.12
C THR A 219 1.73 27.76 5.91
N PHE A 220 1.75 27.21 4.69
CA PHE A 220 1.60 28.00 3.47
C PHE A 220 0.19 28.60 3.35
N ILE A 221 -0.85 27.84 3.69
CA ILE A 221 -2.23 28.36 3.75
C ILE A 221 -2.33 29.51 4.77
N GLY A 222 -1.79 29.31 5.98
CA GLY A 222 -1.78 30.33 7.03
C GLY A 222 -0.97 31.57 6.65
N ALA A 223 0.21 31.40 6.07
CA ALA A 223 1.06 32.50 5.61
C ALA A 223 0.40 33.31 4.49
N GLY A 224 -0.22 32.64 3.52
CA GLY A 224 -0.91 33.30 2.41
C GLY A 224 -2.12 34.10 2.88
N THR A 225 -2.98 33.50 3.71
CA THR A 225 -4.14 34.19 4.29
C THR A 225 -3.71 35.34 5.20
N GLY A 226 -2.74 35.12 6.08
CA GLY A 226 -2.19 36.12 6.99
C GLY A 226 -1.57 37.32 6.25
N TRP A 227 -0.86 37.08 5.14
CA TRP A 227 -0.28 38.14 4.31
C TRP A 227 -1.37 39.03 3.72
N VAL A 228 -2.43 38.42 3.18
CA VAL A 228 -3.56 39.17 2.59
C VAL A 228 -4.32 39.95 3.66
N VAL A 229 -4.65 39.33 4.80
CA VAL A 229 -5.31 40.01 5.92
C VAL A 229 -4.46 41.16 6.46
N GLY A 230 -3.13 40.98 6.54
CA GLY A 230 -2.19 41.99 7.04
C GLY A 230 -2.27 43.32 6.30
N LYS A 231 -2.67 43.33 5.02
CA LYS A 231 -2.90 44.56 4.25
C LYS A 231 -4.08 45.38 4.78
N PHE A 232 -5.15 44.71 5.17
CA PHE A 232 -6.41 45.33 5.59
C PHE A 232 -6.51 45.49 7.10
N ARG A 233 -5.53 44.99 7.85
CA ARG A 233 -5.45 45.15 9.29
C ARG A 233 -5.22 46.63 9.62
N PRO A 234 -6.07 47.27 10.45
CA PRO A 234 -5.85 48.65 10.88
C PRO A 234 -4.49 48.77 11.55
N LYS A 235 -3.70 49.81 11.22
CA LYS A 235 -2.38 50.06 11.82
C LYS A 235 -2.43 50.29 13.35
N THR A 236 -3.62 50.54 13.89
CA THR A 236 -3.86 50.86 15.30
C THR A 236 -3.99 49.62 16.19
N ASP A 237 -4.31 48.45 15.64
CA ASP A 237 -4.46 47.21 16.40
C ASP A 237 -3.16 46.41 16.37
N ARG A 238 -2.15 46.88 17.12
CA ARG A 238 -1.10 45.95 17.54
C ARG A 238 -1.77 44.91 18.43
N PRO A 239 -1.72 43.61 18.10
CA PRO A 239 -2.23 42.59 19.02
C PRO A 239 -1.54 42.81 20.36
N LYS A 240 -2.31 42.85 21.45
CA LYS A 240 -1.73 42.85 22.79
C LYS A 240 -0.74 41.68 22.84
N PRO A 241 0.50 41.89 23.33
CA PRO A 241 1.47 40.81 23.39
C PRO A 241 0.83 39.64 24.13
N LEU A 242 0.97 38.42 23.59
CA LEU A 242 0.52 37.25 24.33
C LEU A 242 1.17 37.31 25.71
N PRO A 243 0.41 37.07 26.80
CA PRO A 243 0.99 37.01 28.11
C PRO A 243 2.20 36.06 28.10
N PHE A 244 3.34 36.52 28.62
CA PHE A 244 4.59 35.75 28.53
C PHE A 244 4.47 34.36 29.18
N TRP A 245 3.53 34.17 30.11
CA TRP A 245 3.23 32.89 30.76
C TRP A 245 2.56 31.86 29.83
N LEU A 246 1.98 32.27 28.71
CA LEU A 246 1.47 31.34 27.70
C LEU A 246 2.59 30.57 26.99
N ILE A 247 3.81 31.12 26.93
CA ILE A 247 4.97 30.47 26.32
C ILE A 247 5.42 29.25 27.13
N PRO A 248 5.74 29.36 28.44
CA PRO A 248 6.07 28.19 29.25
C PRO A 248 4.88 27.25 29.40
N MET A 249 3.63 27.75 29.45
CA MET A 249 2.45 26.88 29.48
C MET A 249 2.30 26.07 28.18
N ALA A 250 2.47 26.68 27.01
CA ALA A 250 2.46 25.99 25.72
C ALA A 250 3.65 25.02 25.59
N PHE A 251 4.82 25.37 26.13
CA PHE A 251 5.98 24.49 26.17
C PHE A 251 5.74 23.28 27.08
N VAL A 252 5.18 23.47 28.27
CA VAL A 252 4.81 22.39 29.19
C VAL A 252 3.74 21.50 28.55
N LEU A 253 2.72 22.08 27.92
CA LEU A 253 1.71 21.32 27.19
C LEU A 253 2.34 20.52 26.04
N ALA A 254 3.23 21.14 25.26
CA ALA A 254 3.98 20.46 24.21
C ALA A 254 4.83 19.33 24.76
N MET A 255 5.50 19.50 25.91
CA MET A 255 6.28 18.46 26.58
C MET A 255 5.40 17.32 27.10
N ILE A 256 4.25 17.62 27.70
CA ILE A 256 3.27 16.61 28.15
C ILE A 256 2.77 15.80 26.95
N LEU A 257 2.55 16.44 25.81
CA LEU A 257 2.15 15.76 24.57
C LEU A 257 3.31 15.02 23.90
N PHE A 258 4.54 15.52 24.00
CA PHE A 258 5.71 14.97 23.29
C PHE A 258 6.37 13.81 24.04
N LEU A 259 6.57 13.93 25.35
CA LEU A 259 7.29 12.96 26.18
C LEU A 259 6.73 11.54 26.07
N PRO A 260 5.40 11.30 26.16
CA PRO A 260 4.84 9.95 25.98
C PRO A 260 5.05 9.39 24.57
N ASN A 261 5.13 10.26 23.56
CA ASN A 261 5.33 9.85 22.17
C ASN A 261 6.79 9.50 21.85
N THR A 262 7.77 9.92 22.67
CA THR A 262 9.19 9.54 22.47
C THR A 262 9.40 8.03 22.49
N LYS A 263 8.71 7.30 23.38
CA LYS A 263 8.75 5.83 23.42
C LYS A 263 8.15 5.21 22.15
N ARG A 264 7.09 5.79 21.60
CA ARG A 264 6.47 5.32 20.35
C ARG A 264 7.40 5.52 19.17
N TRP A 265 8.07 6.67 19.08
CA TRP A 265 9.05 6.93 18.02
C TRP A 265 10.27 6.01 18.13
N ALA A 266 10.75 5.75 19.36
CA ALA A 266 11.79 4.76 19.57
C ALA A 266 11.32 3.36 19.14
N ALA A 267 10.07 2.98 19.46
CA ALA A 267 9.48 1.73 18.99
C ALA A 267 9.44 1.65 17.46
N ASP A 268 8.96 2.69 16.77
CA ASP A 268 8.91 2.74 15.30
C ASP A 268 10.31 2.61 14.68
N TRP A 269 11.33 3.23 15.29
CA TRP A 269 12.72 3.09 14.86
C TRP A 269 13.22 1.65 14.97
N HIS A 270 13.02 1.02 16.13
CA HIS A 270 13.38 -0.38 16.36
C HIS A 270 12.60 -1.33 15.43
N PHE A 271 11.33 -1.05 15.15
CA PHE A 271 10.52 -1.81 14.20
C PHE A 271 11.08 -1.77 12.78
N VAL A 272 11.36 -0.58 12.27
CA VAL A 272 11.90 -0.41 10.91
C VAL A 272 13.23 -1.13 10.77
N ARG A 273 14.09 -1.02 11.79
CA ARG A 273 15.38 -1.71 11.84
C ARG A 273 15.20 -3.23 11.92
N GLY A 274 14.32 -3.73 12.78
CA GLY A 274 14.02 -5.16 12.92
C GLY A 274 13.49 -5.76 11.63
N ARG A 275 12.56 -5.08 10.96
CA ARG A 275 12.03 -5.48 9.64
C ARG A 275 13.11 -5.54 8.57
N ASP A 276 13.99 -4.53 8.50
CA ASP A 276 15.11 -4.51 7.56
C ASP A 276 16.10 -5.67 7.83
N LEU A 277 16.40 -5.92 9.09
CA LEU A 277 17.25 -7.04 9.51
C LEU A 277 16.64 -8.41 9.17
N LEU A 278 15.31 -8.56 9.29
CA LEU A 278 14.61 -9.78 8.84
C LEU A 278 14.79 -10.02 7.33
N GLN A 279 14.70 -8.98 6.51
CA GLN A 279 14.89 -9.10 5.06
C GLN A 279 16.30 -9.58 4.68
N HIS A 280 17.29 -9.26 5.52
CA HIS A 280 18.68 -9.68 5.35
C HIS A 280 19.04 -10.96 6.14
N GLY A 281 18.05 -11.63 6.75
CA GLY A 281 18.26 -12.86 7.52
C GLY A 281 19.14 -12.69 8.76
N SER A 282 19.20 -11.48 9.34
CA SER A 282 20.06 -11.20 10.48
C SER A 282 19.46 -11.74 11.78
N PRO A 283 20.24 -12.44 12.64
CA PRO A 283 19.75 -12.94 13.92
C PRO A 283 19.41 -11.82 14.92
N LYS A 284 19.86 -10.58 14.68
CA LYS A 284 19.54 -9.41 15.52
C LYS A 284 18.11 -8.89 15.32
N ALA A 285 17.40 -9.39 14.32
CA ALA A 285 16.05 -8.94 14.01
C ALA A 285 15.07 -9.20 15.17
N GLU A 286 15.19 -10.34 15.84
CA GLU A 286 14.36 -10.72 16.99
C GLU A 286 14.52 -9.71 18.15
N GLU A 287 15.76 -9.33 18.49
CA GLU A 287 16.07 -8.37 19.56
C GLU A 287 15.43 -6.99 19.29
N GLU A 288 15.53 -6.49 18.06
CA GLU A 288 14.96 -5.20 17.67
C GLU A 288 13.42 -5.21 17.69
N LEU A 289 12.80 -6.32 17.27
CA LEU A 289 11.34 -6.47 17.31
C LEU A 289 10.81 -6.65 18.75
N GLN A 290 11.54 -7.38 19.61
CA GLN A 290 11.23 -7.46 21.04
C GLN A 290 11.33 -6.09 21.71
N ARG A 291 12.38 -5.32 21.37
CA ARG A 291 12.53 -3.95 21.88
C ARG A 291 11.36 -3.04 21.47
N THR A 292 10.80 -3.27 20.29
CA THR A 292 9.59 -2.58 19.85
C THR A 292 8.40 -2.90 20.75
N ILE A 293 8.20 -4.18 21.10
CA ILE A 293 7.11 -4.62 21.99
C ILE A 293 7.27 -4.05 23.40
N GLU A 294 8.50 -3.99 23.93
CA GLU A 294 8.76 -3.38 25.24
C GLU A 294 8.39 -1.89 25.28
N LEU A 295 8.72 -1.16 24.20
CA LEU A 295 8.46 0.28 24.10
C LEU A 295 7.01 0.60 23.73
N ASN A 296 6.36 -0.28 22.95
CA ASN A 296 4.99 -0.16 22.53
C ASN A 296 4.28 -1.54 22.53
N PRO A 297 3.74 -1.98 23.68
CA PRO A 297 3.11 -3.31 23.80
C PRO A 297 1.84 -3.51 22.97
N ARG A 298 1.27 -2.42 22.43
CA ARG A 298 0.07 -2.42 21.59
C ARG A 298 0.42 -2.21 20.11
N PHE A 299 1.54 -2.76 19.66
CA PHE A 299 2.00 -2.66 18.28
C PHE A 299 1.93 -4.01 17.54
N PRO A 300 0.79 -4.31 16.87
CA PRO A 300 0.52 -5.64 16.31
C PRO A 300 1.54 -6.10 15.27
N GLN A 301 2.10 -5.18 14.50
CA GLN A 301 3.04 -5.49 13.43
C GLN A 301 4.31 -6.18 13.94
N SER A 302 4.81 -5.81 15.13
CA SER A 302 5.97 -6.48 15.71
C SER A 302 5.67 -7.90 16.14
N TYR A 303 4.51 -8.15 16.75
CA TYR A 303 4.09 -9.51 17.08
C TYR A 303 3.90 -10.35 15.81
N TYR A 304 3.32 -9.79 14.75
CA TYR A 304 3.14 -10.50 13.48
C TYR A 304 4.48 -10.88 12.84
N LEU A 305 5.45 -9.95 12.79
CA LEU A 305 6.78 -10.21 12.24
C LEU A 305 7.57 -11.21 13.07
N LEU A 306 7.51 -11.12 14.40
CA LEU A 306 8.12 -12.12 15.28
C LEU A 306 7.47 -13.49 15.10
N ALA A 307 6.15 -13.56 15.00
CA ALA A 307 5.46 -14.82 14.76
C ALA A 307 5.90 -15.47 13.44
N GLY A 308 5.99 -14.69 12.36
CA GLY A 308 6.52 -15.17 11.08
C GLY A 308 7.98 -15.63 11.20
N HIS A 309 8.81 -14.87 11.91
CA HIS A 309 10.21 -15.25 12.17
C HIS A 309 10.31 -16.56 12.96
N TYR A 310 9.52 -16.73 14.02
CA TYR A 310 9.45 -17.95 14.82
C TYR A 310 8.95 -19.13 14.00
N TYR A 311 7.91 -18.94 13.20
CA TYR A 311 7.41 -19.95 12.28
C TYR A 311 8.49 -20.42 11.29
N THR A 312 9.24 -19.51 10.68
CA THR A 312 10.33 -19.87 9.76
C THR A 312 11.47 -20.63 10.45
N ASN A 313 11.69 -20.40 11.73
CA ASN A 313 12.68 -21.10 12.55
C ASN A 313 12.11 -22.34 13.26
N SER A 314 10.92 -22.82 12.86
CA SER A 314 10.23 -23.98 13.44
C SER A 314 9.89 -23.86 14.94
N ARG A 315 9.88 -22.63 15.48
CA ARG A 315 9.43 -22.30 16.85
C ARG A 315 7.92 -22.06 16.82
N PHE A 316 7.14 -23.12 16.64
CA PHE A 316 5.70 -23.00 16.33
C PHE A 316 4.87 -22.51 17.53
N GLU A 317 5.25 -22.87 18.75
CA GLU A 317 4.61 -22.42 19.98
C GLU A 317 4.74 -20.91 20.17
N ASP A 318 5.96 -20.38 19.99
CA ASP A 318 6.23 -18.94 20.05
C ASP A 318 5.47 -18.18 18.95
N ALA A 319 5.38 -18.78 17.75
CA ALA A 319 4.59 -18.22 16.65
C ALA A 319 3.10 -18.14 17.00
N ILE A 320 2.54 -19.21 17.57
CA ILE A 320 1.14 -19.28 18.01
C ILE A 320 0.85 -18.21 19.07
N GLU A 321 1.71 -18.05 20.08
CA GLU A 321 1.54 -17.03 21.12
C GLU A 321 1.51 -15.62 20.52
N ASN A 322 2.46 -15.31 19.65
CA ASN A 322 2.54 -14.00 19.01
C ASN A 322 1.36 -13.74 18.06
N TYR A 323 0.94 -14.73 17.26
CA TYR A 323 -0.24 -14.59 16.40
C TYR A 323 -1.53 -14.41 17.22
N LYS A 324 -1.71 -15.15 18.33
CA LYS A 324 -2.82 -14.89 19.26
C LYS A 324 -2.78 -13.47 19.80
N LYS A 325 -1.59 -12.92 20.05
CA LYS A 325 -1.47 -11.52 20.49
C LYS A 325 -1.89 -10.53 19.42
N VAL A 326 -1.54 -10.77 18.16
CA VAL A 326 -2.05 -9.97 17.02
C VAL A 326 -3.57 -10.03 16.98
N GLN A 327 -4.15 -11.23 17.16
CA GLN A 327 -5.60 -11.45 17.11
C GLN A 327 -6.33 -10.68 18.21
N GLN A 328 -5.77 -10.64 19.42
CA GLN A 328 -6.29 -9.82 20.52
C GLN A 328 -6.25 -8.31 20.23
N LEU A 329 -5.23 -7.83 19.48
CA LEU A 329 -5.03 -6.40 19.24
C LEU A 329 -5.77 -5.87 18.01
N ARG A 330 -5.94 -6.68 16.96
CA ARG A 330 -6.54 -6.27 15.67
C ARG A 330 -7.86 -6.95 15.34
N GLY A 331 -8.26 -7.97 16.10
CA GLY A 331 -9.41 -8.81 15.78
C GLY A 331 -9.05 -9.93 14.80
N ASN A 332 -10.08 -10.63 14.33
CA ASN A 332 -9.94 -11.85 13.53
C ASN A 332 -9.86 -11.51 12.03
N VAL A 333 -8.69 -11.73 11.42
CA VAL A 333 -8.43 -11.58 9.98
C VAL A 333 -8.12 -12.95 9.38
N VAL A 334 -8.48 -13.18 8.12
CA VAL A 334 -8.33 -14.47 7.41
C VAL A 334 -6.89 -14.95 7.43
N VAL A 335 -5.96 -14.11 6.99
CA VAL A 335 -4.53 -14.43 6.90
C VAL A 335 -3.95 -14.73 8.29
N LEU A 336 -4.37 -13.99 9.31
CA LEU A 336 -3.95 -14.26 10.68
C LEU A 336 -4.47 -15.61 11.19
N THR A 337 -5.73 -15.94 10.91
CA THR A 337 -6.33 -17.23 11.27
C THR A 337 -5.67 -18.38 10.52
N GLU A 338 -5.36 -18.19 9.24
CA GLU A 338 -4.60 -19.10 8.41
C GLU A 338 -3.20 -19.35 8.97
N ASN A 339 -2.46 -18.29 9.32
CA ASN A 339 -1.12 -18.41 9.90
C ASN A 339 -1.15 -19.12 11.26
N LEU A 340 -2.15 -18.84 12.09
CA LEU A 340 -2.35 -19.50 13.37
C LEU A 340 -2.66 -20.99 13.19
N ALA A 341 -3.62 -21.32 12.33
CA ALA A 341 -3.99 -22.70 12.00
C ALA A 341 -2.82 -23.48 11.40
N THR A 342 -2.05 -22.84 10.51
CA THR A 342 -0.85 -23.44 9.90
C THR A 342 0.26 -23.65 10.91
N SER A 343 0.41 -22.75 11.89
CA SER A 343 1.35 -22.93 13.00
C SER A 343 0.95 -24.11 13.88
N TYR A 344 -0.34 -24.28 14.19
CA TYR A 344 -0.86 -25.47 14.88
C TYR A 344 -0.66 -26.75 14.07
N PHE A 345 -0.94 -26.73 12.77
CA PHE A 345 -0.69 -27.86 11.88
C PHE A 345 0.78 -28.25 11.89
N LYS A 346 1.70 -27.29 11.79
CA LYS A 346 3.14 -27.56 11.84
C LYS A 346 3.61 -28.03 13.21
N LEU A 347 3.10 -27.46 14.29
CA LEU A 347 3.34 -27.96 15.65
C LEU A 347 2.95 -29.43 15.78
N SER A 348 1.79 -29.83 15.25
CA SER A 348 1.38 -31.24 15.25
C SER A 348 2.33 -32.15 14.46
N THR A 349 3.20 -31.61 13.59
CA THR A 349 4.22 -32.39 12.86
C THR A 349 5.50 -32.62 13.65
N THR A 350 5.74 -31.83 14.70
CA THR A 350 6.97 -31.90 15.50
C THR A 350 6.74 -32.54 16.87
N LEU A 351 5.51 -32.55 17.38
CA LEU A 351 5.19 -33.14 18.68
C LEU A 351 5.38 -34.67 18.70
N GLU A 352 5.98 -35.17 19.79
CA GLU A 352 6.27 -36.60 19.97
C GLU A 352 5.07 -37.40 20.49
N GLN A 353 4.29 -36.80 21.39
CA GLN A 353 3.12 -37.44 21.99
C GLN A 353 1.93 -37.42 21.05
N GLU A 354 1.26 -38.57 20.91
CA GLU A 354 0.11 -38.70 19.99
C GLU A 354 -1.07 -37.82 20.42
N ALA A 355 -1.36 -37.72 21.71
CA ALA A 355 -2.43 -36.89 22.23
C ALA A 355 -2.24 -35.41 21.88
N ASP A 356 -1.04 -34.88 22.11
CA ASP A 356 -0.72 -33.47 21.81
C ASP A 356 -0.74 -33.21 20.29
N ARG A 357 -0.28 -34.19 19.48
CA ARG A 357 -0.37 -34.12 18.02
C ARG A 357 -1.81 -34.01 17.55
N GLU A 358 -2.68 -34.88 18.07
CA GLU A 358 -4.09 -34.91 17.71
C GLU A 358 -4.79 -33.62 18.13
N GLU A 359 -4.55 -33.12 19.35
CA GLU A 359 -5.09 -31.84 19.83
C GLU A 359 -4.68 -30.67 18.94
N ALA A 360 -3.39 -30.56 18.60
CA ALA A 360 -2.89 -29.50 17.74
C ALA A 360 -3.46 -29.59 16.32
N LEU A 361 -3.63 -30.81 15.79
CA LEU A 361 -4.21 -31.04 14.46
C LEU A 361 -5.70 -30.70 14.42
N LEU A 362 -6.47 -31.12 15.43
CA LEU A 362 -7.89 -30.78 15.58
C LEU A 362 -8.10 -29.27 15.72
N THR A 363 -7.25 -28.61 16.51
CA THR A 363 -7.27 -27.14 16.64
C THR A 363 -7.01 -26.45 15.30
N ALA A 364 -6.06 -26.97 14.50
CA ALA A 364 -5.81 -26.45 13.16
C ALA A 364 -7.03 -26.60 12.24
N ILE A 365 -7.69 -27.77 12.26
CA ILE A 365 -8.90 -28.04 11.49
C ILE A 365 -10.01 -27.07 11.88
N GLU A 366 -10.31 -26.94 13.18
CA GLU A 366 -11.35 -26.02 13.68
C GLU A 366 -11.12 -24.58 13.22
N LEU A 367 -9.87 -24.10 13.29
CA LEU A 367 -9.51 -22.76 12.83
C LEU A 367 -9.66 -22.61 11.31
N TYR A 368 -9.28 -23.62 10.53
CA TYR A 368 -9.47 -23.60 9.08
C TYR A 368 -10.95 -23.62 8.71
N GLU A 369 -11.76 -24.46 9.35
CA GLU A 369 -13.21 -24.54 9.12
C GLU A 369 -13.93 -23.24 9.48
N GLY A 370 -13.65 -22.66 10.65
CA GLY A 370 -14.22 -21.37 11.04
C GLY A 370 -13.73 -20.19 10.18
N SER A 371 -12.58 -20.33 9.51
CA SER A 371 -12.16 -19.39 8.46
C SER A 371 -12.93 -19.61 7.16
N LEU A 372 -13.15 -20.88 6.80
CA LEU A 372 -13.84 -21.30 5.57
C LEU A 372 -15.32 -20.91 5.58
N GLU A 373 -16.00 -20.97 6.73
CA GLU A 373 -17.38 -20.49 6.88
C GLU A 373 -17.55 -19.02 6.47
N ARG A 374 -16.51 -18.21 6.71
CA ARG A 374 -16.49 -16.78 6.38
C ARG A 374 -15.95 -16.51 4.97
N HIS A 375 -15.08 -17.39 4.47
CA HIS A 375 -14.38 -17.26 3.19
C HIS A 375 -14.48 -18.56 2.36
N PRO A 376 -15.70 -18.92 1.89
CA PRO A 376 -15.99 -20.23 1.31
C PRO A 376 -15.41 -20.43 -0.09
N THR A 377 -14.83 -19.39 -0.69
CA THR A 377 -14.22 -19.42 -2.02
C THR A 377 -12.72 -19.18 -1.98
N PHE A 378 -12.09 -19.18 -0.80
CA PHE A 378 -10.65 -19.06 -0.64
C PHE A 378 -9.95 -20.42 -0.85
N PRO A 379 -9.26 -20.65 -1.98
CA PRO A 379 -8.78 -21.99 -2.36
C PRO A 379 -7.79 -22.59 -1.36
N ARG A 380 -6.98 -21.74 -0.74
CA ARG A 380 -5.90 -22.18 0.16
C ARG A 380 -6.43 -22.82 1.44
N LEU A 381 -7.59 -22.38 1.97
CA LEU A 381 -8.21 -23.02 3.11
C LEU A 381 -8.60 -24.47 2.79
N TYR A 382 -9.08 -24.73 1.58
CA TYR A 382 -9.36 -26.09 1.12
C TYR A 382 -8.07 -26.92 0.95
N ASP A 383 -6.99 -26.33 0.42
CA ASP A 383 -5.67 -27.01 0.36
C ASP A 383 -5.17 -27.38 1.77
N TYR A 384 -5.27 -26.47 2.73
CA TYR A 384 -4.84 -26.75 4.10
C TYR A 384 -5.72 -27.77 4.83
N LEU A 385 -7.04 -27.68 4.70
CA LEU A 385 -7.96 -28.70 5.21
C LEU A 385 -7.68 -30.05 4.56
N SER A 386 -7.42 -30.09 3.25
CA SER A 386 -7.05 -31.33 2.56
C SER A 386 -5.84 -32.00 3.21
N ARG A 387 -4.79 -31.23 3.52
CA ARG A 387 -3.58 -31.75 4.18
C ARG A 387 -3.83 -32.18 5.62
N ALA A 388 -4.64 -31.42 6.36
CA ALA A 388 -5.01 -31.77 7.73
C ALA A 388 -5.84 -33.06 7.78
N TYR A 389 -6.83 -33.19 6.89
CA TYR A 389 -7.66 -34.39 6.76
C TYR A 389 -6.88 -35.61 6.31
N HIS A 390 -5.94 -35.46 5.38
CA HIS A 390 -5.04 -36.55 5.01
C HIS A 390 -4.27 -37.06 6.23
N ARG A 391 -3.78 -36.15 7.07
CA ARG A 391 -2.95 -36.48 8.21
C ARG A 391 -3.70 -37.15 9.36
N ILE A 392 -4.99 -36.84 9.53
CA ILE A 392 -5.86 -37.53 10.49
C ILE A 392 -6.50 -38.81 9.91
N GLY A 393 -6.11 -39.21 8.69
CA GLY A 393 -6.56 -40.45 8.03
C GLY A 393 -7.92 -40.36 7.33
N LEU A 394 -8.51 -39.16 7.23
CA LEU A 394 -9.79 -38.91 6.56
C LEU A 394 -9.59 -38.65 5.06
N GLU A 395 -9.12 -39.68 4.34
CA GLU A 395 -8.69 -39.55 2.95
C GLU A 395 -9.80 -39.06 2.01
N ARG A 396 -11.06 -39.51 2.23
CA ARG A 396 -12.19 -39.07 1.41
C ARG A 396 -12.40 -37.56 1.49
N LEU A 397 -12.39 -36.99 2.70
CA LEU A 397 -12.53 -35.54 2.91
C LEU A 397 -11.31 -34.80 2.37
N SER A 398 -10.12 -35.38 2.50
CA SER A 398 -8.90 -34.82 1.93
C SER A 398 -9.01 -34.60 0.43
N VAL A 399 -9.42 -35.62 -0.33
CA VAL A 399 -9.55 -35.57 -1.79
C VAL A 399 -10.67 -34.60 -2.21
N GLU A 400 -11.80 -34.59 -1.49
CA GLU A 400 -12.90 -33.65 -1.74
C GLU A 400 -12.44 -32.19 -1.63
N HIS A 401 -11.78 -31.85 -0.52
CA HIS A 401 -11.26 -30.50 -0.31
C HIS A 401 -10.15 -30.15 -1.32
N ARG A 402 -9.29 -31.11 -1.67
CA ARG A 402 -8.23 -30.89 -2.68
C ARG A 402 -8.81 -30.51 -4.04
N ARG A 403 -9.82 -31.25 -4.49
CA ARG A 403 -10.50 -30.96 -5.77
C ARG A 403 -11.20 -29.61 -5.73
N LYS A 404 -11.79 -29.25 -4.59
CA LYS A 404 -12.38 -27.92 -4.42
C LYS A 404 -11.33 -26.81 -4.46
N ALA A 405 -10.16 -27.02 -3.86
CA ALA A 405 -9.03 -26.10 -3.96
C ALA A 405 -8.60 -25.90 -5.42
N ILE A 406 -8.46 -26.98 -6.19
CA ILE A 406 -8.12 -26.94 -7.63
C ILE A 406 -9.15 -26.12 -8.40
N GLU A 407 -10.45 -26.42 -8.27
CA GLU A 407 -11.54 -25.69 -8.94
C GLU A 407 -11.47 -24.18 -8.67
N LEU A 408 -11.26 -23.79 -7.41
CA LEU A 408 -11.21 -22.39 -7.01
C LEU A 408 -9.92 -21.70 -7.49
N TYR A 409 -8.77 -22.36 -7.41
CA TYR A 409 -7.52 -21.83 -7.96
C TYR A 409 -7.61 -21.63 -9.48
N GLU A 410 -8.17 -22.57 -10.23
CA GLU A 410 -8.41 -22.43 -11.67
C GLU A 410 -9.32 -21.25 -11.98
N LYS A 411 -10.40 -21.08 -11.20
CA LYS A 411 -11.30 -19.93 -11.34
C LYS A 411 -10.58 -18.61 -11.06
N TRP A 412 -9.72 -18.56 -10.05
CA TRP A 412 -8.89 -17.39 -9.75
C TRP A 412 -7.88 -17.10 -10.88
N PHE A 413 -7.34 -18.14 -11.51
CA PHE A 413 -6.41 -18.02 -12.64
C PHE A 413 -7.00 -17.37 -13.90
N GLN A 414 -8.32 -17.44 -14.08
CA GLN A 414 -9.01 -16.76 -15.19
C GLN A 414 -8.94 -15.23 -15.07
N TRP A 415 -8.71 -14.70 -13.85
CA TRP A 415 -8.54 -13.28 -13.62
C TRP A 415 -7.07 -12.92 -13.76
N GLU A 416 -6.74 -11.91 -14.56
CA GLU A 416 -5.36 -11.46 -14.74
C GLU A 416 -4.80 -10.80 -13.47
N PHE A 417 -4.44 -11.59 -12.45
CA PHE A 417 -3.89 -11.09 -11.18
C PHE A 417 -2.38 -11.30 -11.08
N LYS A 418 -1.53 -10.28 -10.99
CA LYS A 418 -0.06 -10.54 -10.93
C LYS A 418 0.44 -10.83 -9.51
N TYR A 419 -0.22 -10.29 -8.49
CA TYR A 419 0.23 -10.43 -7.11
C TYR A 419 0.02 -11.87 -6.62
N GLY A 420 0.97 -12.48 -5.91
CA GLY A 420 0.82 -13.88 -5.45
C GLY A 420 0.62 -14.95 -6.56
N ARG A 421 0.55 -14.56 -7.85
CA ARG A 421 0.24 -15.45 -8.98
C ARG A 421 1.25 -16.59 -9.12
N ALA A 422 2.51 -16.25 -8.92
CA ALA A 422 3.61 -17.21 -8.96
C ALA A 422 3.45 -18.27 -7.85
N ARG A 423 3.03 -17.84 -6.66
CA ARG A 423 2.75 -18.69 -5.51
C ARG A 423 1.49 -19.53 -5.73
N TYR A 424 0.42 -18.94 -6.25
CA TYR A 424 -0.80 -19.66 -6.64
C TYR A 424 -0.54 -20.75 -7.65
N ALA A 425 0.34 -20.49 -8.62
CA ALA A 425 0.71 -21.48 -9.61
C ALA A 425 1.45 -22.64 -8.93
N LEU A 426 2.32 -22.33 -7.97
CA LEU A 426 3.01 -23.35 -7.20
C LEU A 426 2.06 -24.15 -6.29
N ASP A 427 1.11 -23.50 -5.62
CA ASP A 427 0.12 -24.16 -4.77
C ASP A 427 -0.85 -25.03 -5.58
N LEU A 428 -1.31 -24.53 -6.74
CA LEU A 428 -2.08 -25.33 -7.70
C LEU A 428 -1.27 -26.52 -8.24
N ALA A 429 0.01 -26.32 -8.54
CA ALA A 429 0.90 -27.41 -8.95
C ALA A 429 1.01 -28.52 -7.90
N LYS A 430 1.13 -28.16 -6.61
CA LYS A 430 1.14 -29.12 -5.50
C LYS A 430 -0.17 -29.91 -5.45
N ASN A 431 -1.32 -29.24 -5.62
CA ASN A 431 -2.62 -29.90 -5.60
C ASN A 431 -2.78 -30.89 -6.77
N TYR A 432 -2.41 -30.51 -7.99
CA TYR A 432 -2.41 -31.43 -9.15
C TYR A 432 -1.46 -32.62 -8.95
N TYR A 433 -0.26 -32.36 -8.43
CA TYR A 433 0.70 -33.43 -8.12
C TYR A 433 0.13 -34.45 -7.13
N LEU A 434 -0.56 -33.98 -6.09
CA LEU A 434 -1.20 -34.85 -5.10
C LEU A 434 -2.40 -35.64 -5.67
N GLU A 435 -3.09 -35.12 -6.69
CA GLU A 435 -4.11 -35.87 -7.46
C GLU A 435 -3.49 -36.82 -8.52
N GLY A 436 -2.17 -36.77 -8.72
CA GLY A 436 -1.46 -37.54 -9.74
C GLY A 436 -1.50 -36.94 -11.16
N ASP A 437 -2.01 -35.72 -11.33
CA ASP A 437 -1.97 -34.99 -12.60
C ASP A 437 -0.64 -34.25 -12.75
N TYR A 438 0.43 -35.01 -13.03
CA TYR A 438 1.78 -34.46 -13.14
C TYR A 438 1.97 -33.53 -14.34
N GLU A 439 1.15 -33.67 -15.38
CA GLU A 439 1.19 -32.82 -16.57
C GLU A 439 0.64 -31.42 -16.30
N SER A 440 -0.52 -31.32 -15.64
CA SER A 440 -1.04 -30.02 -15.20
C SER A 440 -0.12 -29.37 -14.17
N ALA A 441 0.41 -30.17 -13.23
CA ALA A 441 1.39 -29.69 -12.25
C ALA A 441 2.66 -29.13 -12.91
N PHE A 442 3.19 -29.79 -13.94
CA PHE A 442 4.34 -29.32 -14.72
C PHE A 442 4.12 -27.92 -15.31
N TRP A 443 2.97 -27.71 -15.95
CA TRP A 443 2.65 -26.40 -16.55
C TRP A 443 2.54 -25.31 -15.49
N GLN A 444 1.97 -25.62 -14.33
CA GLN A 444 1.85 -24.65 -13.25
C GLN A 444 3.20 -24.33 -12.59
N VAL A 445 4.13 -25.30 -12.48
CA VAL A 445 5.51 -25.00 -12.06
C VAL A 445 6.24 -24.10 -13.06
N ARG A 446 6.04 -24.30 -14.38
CA ARG A 446 6.58 -23.36 -15.39
C ARG A 446 5.97 -21.97 -15.27
N ASN A 447 4.66 -21.87 -15.03
CA ASN A 447 3.99 -20.60 -14.81
C ASN A 447 4.53 -19.89 -13.56
N ALA A 448 4.70 -20.61 -12.45
CA ALA A 448 5.31 -20.11 -11.22
C ALA A 448 6.72 -19.55 -11.48
N LYS A 449 7.56 -20.28 -12.23
CA LYS A 449 8.89 -19.81 -12.64
C LYS A 449 8.81 -18.55 -13.51
N ARG A 450 7.93 -18.56 -14.51
CA ARG A 450 7.73 -17.42 -15.43
C ARG A 450 7.32 -16.16 -14.70
N TRP A 451 6.60 -16.28 -13.59
CA TRP A 451 6.13 -15.16 -12.78
C TRP A 451 7.02 -14.84 -11.58
N GLY A 452 8.21 -15.45 -11.48
CA GLY A 452 9.23 -15.07 -10.50
C GLY A 452 9.00 -15.61 -9.08
N GLU A 453 8.44 -16.81 -8.93
CA GLU A 453 8.35 -17.48 -7.62
C GLU A 453 9.74 -17.77 -7.04
N ASN A 454 9.81 -17.96 -5.70
CA ASN A 454 11.06 -18.29 -5.02
C ASN A 454 11.74 -19.53 -5.66
N PRO A 455 13.02 -19.42 -6.10
CA PRO A 455 13.77 -20.51 -6.70
C PRO A 455 13.82 -21.78 -5.86
N ASP A 456 13.91 -21.67 -4.53
CA ASP A 456 14.02 -22.83 -3.63
C ASP A 456 12.71 -23.62 -3.62
N SER A 457 11.58 -22.92 -3.48
CA SER A 457 10.25 -23.53 -3.50
C SER A 457 9.94 -24.18 -4.86
N LEU A 458 10.37 -23.54 -5.96
CA LEU A 458 10.27 -24.07 -7.31
C LEU A 458 11.09 -25.35 -7.48
N GLU A 459 12.33 -25.34 -6.99
CA GLU A 459 13.25 -26.47 -7.15
C GLU A 459 12.78 -27.70 -6.37
N VAL A 460 12.24 -27.52 -5.16
CA VAL A 460 11.61 -28.60 -4.39
C VAL A 460 10.47 -29.25 -5.17
N MET A 461 9.57 -28.43 -5.73
CA MET A 461 8.42 -28.93 -6.48
C MET A 461 8.84 -29.61 -7.80
N LYS A 462 9.80 -29.00 -8.51
CA LYS A 462 10.35 -29.54 -9.76
C LYS A 462 11.01 -30.91 -9.54
N ARG A 463 11.79 -31.08 -8.46
CA ARG A 463 12.38 -32.37 -8.10
C ARG A 463 11.30 -33.41 -7.79
N ALA A 464 10.27 -33.04 -7.03
CA ALA A 464 9.16 -33.95 -6.73
C ALA A 464 8.46 -34.43 -8.01
N LEU A 465 8.22 -33.52 -8.96
CA LEU A 465 7.61 -33.84 -10.26
C LEU A 465 8.47 -34.77 -11.10
N PHE A 466 9.77 -34.49 -11.22
CA PHE A 466 10.66 -35.30 -12.07
C PHE A 466 10.94 -36.68 -11.48
N ASN A 467 10.87 -36.80 -10.15
CA ASN A 467 10.94 -38.10 -9.50
C ASN A 467 9.66 -38.92 -9.72
N ALA A 468 8.49 -38.27 -9.76
CA ALA A 468 7.22 -38.93 -10.03
C ALA A 468 7.04 -39.31 -11.51
N ASP A 469 7.48 -38.45 -12.43
CA ASP A 469 7.51 -38.70 -13.88
C ASP A 469 8.83 -38.17 -14.50
N PRO A 470 9.82 -39.06 -14.70
CA PRO A 470 11.11 -38.69 -15.29
C PRO A 470 11.03 -38.11 -16.72
N SER A 471 9.95 -38.39 -17.47
CA SER A 471 9.78 -37.90 -18.84
C SER A 471 9.63 -36.37 -18.89
N LEU A 472 9.12 -35.77 -17.80
CA LEU A 472 8.92 -34.34 -17.64
C LEU A 472 10.24 -33.56 -17.58
N SER A 473 11.35 -34.18 -17.15
CA SER A 473 12.66 -33.53 -17.15
C SER A 473 13.11 -33.20 -18.58
N ALA A 474 13.03 -34.18 -19.48
CA ALA A 474 13.37 -33.96 -20.89
C ALA A 474 12.42 -32.98 -21.57
N LYS A 475 11.14 -32.96 -21.14
CA LYS A 475 10.14 -32.00 -21.61
C LYS A 475 10.46 -30.57 -21.16
N TRP A 476 10.90 -30.41 -19.91
CA TRP A 476 11.32 -29.13 -19.34
C TRP A 476 12.43 -28.50 -20.19
N ASP A 477 13.49 -29.26 -20.49
CA ASP A 477 14.62 -28.76 -21.26
C ASP A 477 14.22 -28.31 -22.67
N ARG A 478 13.37 -29.10 -23.35
CA ARG A 478 12.83 -28.71 -24.68
C ARG A 478 12.04 -27.40 -24.62
N GLU A 479 11.24 -27.22 -23.58
CA GLU A 479 10.40 -26.04 -23.42
C GLU A 479 11.19 -24.79 -22.98
N GLU A 480 12.31 -24.95 -22.29
CA GLU A 480 13.26 -23.87 -21.99
C GLU A 480 13.99 -23.40 -23.25
N VAL A 481 14.43 -24.32 -24.12
CA VAL A 481 15.04 -23.98 -25.41
C VAL A 481 14.07 -23.17 -26.27
N LYS A 482 12.82 -23.62 -26.42
CA LYS A 482 11.77 -22.87 -27.14
C LYS A 482 11.54 -21.48 -26.57
N ALA A 483 11.53 -21.34 -25.25
CA ALA A 483 11.35 -20.05 -24.59
C ALA A 483 12.49 -19.08 -24.91
N ILE A 484 13.74 -19.56 -24.90
CA ILE A 484 14.93 -18.77 -25.25
C ILE A 484 14.88 -18.34 -26.73
N GLU A 485 14.51 -19.25 -27.62
CA GLU A 485 14.36 -18.95 -29.06
C GLU A 485 13.27 -17.91 -29.32
N SER A 486 12.11 -18.03 -28.65
CA SER A 486 11.03 -17.06 -28.76
C SER A 486 11.39 -15.68 -28.20
N ALA A 487 12.22 -15.61 -27.15
CA ALA A 487 12.66 -14.35 -26.57
C ALA A 487 13.58 -13.58 -27.54
N LYS A 488 14.44 -14.30 -28.28
CA LYS A 488 15.37 -13.72 -29.27
C LYS A 488 14.65 -13.13 -30.50
N THR A 489 13.47 -13.63 -30.86
CA THR A 489 12.68 -13.12 -31.99
C THR A 489 11.78 -11.95 -31.63
N THR A 490 11.53 -11.72 -30.33
CA THR A 490 10.66 -10.63 -29.83
C THR A 490 11.40 -9.36 -29.37
N THR A 491 12.73 -9.31 -29.37
CA THR A 491 13.48 -8.06 -29.17
C THR A 491 13.34 -7.16 -30.42
N PRO A 492 12.65 -6.01 -30.35
CA PRO A 492 12.64 -5.06 -31.46
C PRO A 492 14.03 -4.39 -31.55
N ASN A 493 14.53 -4.25 -32.78
CA ASN A 493 15.64 -3.36 -33.12
C ASN A 493 15.29 -1.89 -32.88
#